data_AF-A0A7Z0M5Q2-F1
#
_entry.id   AF-A0A7Z0M5Q2-F1
#
_cell.length_a   1.000
_cell.length_b   1.000
_cell.length_c   1.000
_cell.angle_alpha   90.00
_cell.angle_beta   90.00
_cell.angle_gamma   90.00
#
_symmetry.space_group_name_H-M   'P 1'
#
loop_
_entity.id
_entity.type
_entity.pdbx_description
1 polymer ?
#
loop_
_entity_poly.entity_id
_entity_poly.type
_entity_poly.pdbx_seq_one_letter_code
_entity_poly.pdbx_strand_id
1 'polypeptide(L)'
;MVLFLVASIVYTLLALFSAHWLLHLTPPLLLMLLYVLPVGMNLVFYKYQSRKYSRTSLLLFPSLSLLCYILFAYVSNMTGVWREFVGLHTISNENVSVEVAQNLLSASQILFILVLFYGTLFAYHFISEKRAQKGAIHA
;
A
#
# COMPACT_ATOMS: atom_id res chain seq x y z
N MET A 1 7.00 6.07 -18.80
CA MET A 1 8.20 6.34 -17.96
C MET A 1 7.97 7.49 -17.01
N VAL A 2 7.51 8.67 -17.47
CA VAL A 2 7.19 9.81 -16.60
C VAL A 2 6.23 9.44 -15.44
N LEU A 3 5.14 8.73 -15.72
CA LEU A 3 4.16 8.35 -14.69
C LEU A 3 4.73 7.40 -13.62
N PHE A 4 5.71 6.57 -14.00
CA PHE A 4 6.45 5.72 -13.04
C PHE A 4 7.36 6.55 -12.13
N LEU A 5 8.05 7.56 -12.68
CA LEU A 5 8.87 8.48 -11.89
C LEU A 5 7.99 9.28 -10.91
N VAL A 6 6.84 9.79 -11.38
CA VAL A 6 5.86 10.47 -10.52
C VAL A 6 5.38 9.53 -9.42
N ALA A 7 4.97 8.31 -9.74
CA ALA A 7 4.55 7.33 -8.74
C ALA A 7 5.64 7.07 -7.70
N SER A 8 6.90 6.89 -8.14
CA SER A 8 8.03 6.69 -7.24
C SER A 8 8.21 7.86 -6.27
N ILE A 9 8.13 9.10 -6.74
CA ILE A 9 8.25 10.29 -5.89
C ILE A 9 7.11 10.33 -4.88
N VAL A 10 5.86 10.13 -5.32
CA VAL A 10 4.69 10.18 -4.44
C VAL A 10 4.77 9.10 -3.38
N TYR A 11 5.14 7.87 -3.74
CA TYR A 11 5.32 6.78 -2.77
C TYR A 11 6.43 7.06 -1.76
N THR A 12 7.58 7.58 -2.20
CA THR A 12 8.65 7.95 -1.27
C THR A 12 8.21 9.04 -0.30
N LEU A 13 7.54 10.09 -0.79
CA LEU A 13 7.00 11.15 0.06
C LEU A 13 5.96 10.62 1.04
N LEU A 14 5.10 9.70 0.62
CA LEU A 14 4.11 9.06 1.48
C LEU A 14 4.77 8.26 2.60
N ALA A 15 5.82 7.48 2.30
CA ALA A 15 6.57 6.72 3.31
C ALA A 15 7.20 7.64 4.35
N LEU A 16 7.89 8.69 3.89
CA LEU A 16 8.57 9.65 4.77
C LEU A 16 7.58 10.46 5.61
N PHE A 17 6.49 10.93 5.00
CA PHE A 17 5.42 11.63 5.71
C PHE A 17 4.82 10.75 6.80
N SER A 18 4.47 9.51 6.47
CA SER A 18 3.86 8.56 7.42
C SER A 18 4.82 8.22 8.56
N ALA A 19 6.12 8.06 8.27
CA ALA A 19 7.13 7.78 9.28
C ALA A 19 7.38 9.00 10.20
N HIS A 20 7.42 10.21 9.65
CA HIS A 20 7.68 11.43 10.40
C HIS A 20 6.51 11.79 11.33
N TRP A 21 5.27 11.65 10.86
CA TRP A 21 4.07 12.02 11.62
C TRP A 21 3.46 10.87 12.43
N LEU A 22 4.13 9.71 12.49
CA LEU A 22 3.57 8.45 13.00
C LEU A 22 2.85 8.58 14.37
N LEU A 23 3.46 9.27 15.34
CA LEU A 23 2.89 9.41 16.70
C LEU A 23 1.64 10.30 16.77
N HIS A 24 1.36 11.06 15.73
CA HIS A 24 0.16 11.89 15.64
C HIS A 24 -0.97 11.20 14.87
N LEU A 25 -0.72 10.01 14.31
CA LEU A 25 -1.72 9.25 13.57
C LEU A 25 -2.54 8.38 14.53
N THR A 26 -3.82 8.19 14.22
CA THR A 26 -4.61 7.13 14.87
C THR A 26 -4.38 5.80 14.14
N PRO A 27 -4.56 4.64 14.80
CA PRO A 27 -4.42 3.35 14.12
C PRO A 27 -5.25 3.20 12.84
N PRO A 28 -6.53 3.62 12.78
CA PRO A 28 -7.30 3.57 11.53
C PRO A 28 -6.72 4.44 10.42
N LEU A 29 -6.22 5.64 10.75
CA LEU A 29 -5.61 6.54 9.77
C LEU A 29 -4.31 5.95 9.22
N LEU A 30 -3.51 5.31 10.09
CA LEU A 30 -2.31 4.60 9.67
C LEU A 30 -2.65 3.44 8.72
N LEU A 31 -3.69 2.66 9.01
CA LEU A 31 -4.13 1.58 8.10
C LEU A 31 -4.54 2.14 6.73
N MET A 32 -5.24 3.28 6.71
CA MET A 32 -5.62 3.96 5.48
C MET A 32 -4.37 4.38 4.68
N LEU A 33 -3.39 4.99 5.34
CA LEU A 33 -2.16 5.48 4.69
C LEU A 33 -1.26 4.36 4.17
N LEU A 34 -1.12 3.26 4.91
CA LEU A 34 -0.20 2.18 4.54
C LEU A 34 -0.80 1.13 3.61
N TYR A 35 -2.12 0.90 3.66
CA TYR A 35 -2.74 -0.20 2.93
C TYR A 35 -3.74 0.30 1.89
N VAL A 36 -4.70 1.14 2.29
CA VAL A 36 -5.81 1.55 1.40
C VAL A 36 -5.34 2.55 0.34
N LEU A 37 -4.61 3.57 0.75
CA LEU A 37 -4.14 4.63 -0.13
C LEU A 37 -3.18 4.10 -1.21
N PRO A 38 -2.18 3.24 -0.91
CA PRO A 38 -1.33 2.66 -1.94
C PRO A 38 -2.09 1.77 -2.92
N VAL A 39 -3.11 1.02 -2.47
CA VAL A 39 -4.00 0.27 -3.37
C VAL A 39 -4.71 1.23 -4.32
N GLY A 40 -5.33 2.30 -3.80
CA GLY A 40 -6.00 3.30 -4.62
C GLY A 40 -5.06 3.95 -5.65
N MET A 41 -3.86 4.32 -5.21
CA MET A 41 -2.82 4.90 -6.07
C MET A 41 -2.38 3.93 -7.17
N ASN A 42 -2.17 2.65 -6.86
CA ASN A 42 -1.84 1.63 -7.86
C ASN A 42 -2.90 1.53 -8.95
N LEU A 43 -4.18 1.52 -8.56
CA LEU A 43 -5.30 1.50 -9.51
C LEU A 43 -5.33 2.75 -10.39
N VAL A 44 -5.14 3.93 -9.79
CA VAL A 44 -5.11 5.22 -10.51
C VAL A 44 -3.94 5.23 -11.50
N PHE A 45 -2.72 4.99 -11.04
CA PHE A 45 -1.55 5.01 -11.91
C PHE A 45 -1.63 3.97 -13.03
N TYR A 46 -2.14 2.78 -12.73
CA TYR A 46 -2.37 1.75 -13.73
C TYR A 46 -3.40 2.18 -14.79
N LYS A 47 -4.51 2.79 -14.37
CA LYS A 47 -5.58 3.26 -15.28
C LYS A 47 -5.07 4.33 -16.25
N TYR A 48 -4.21 5.23 -15.79
CA TYR A 48 -3.65 6.33 -16.60
C TYR A 48 -2.38 5.94 -17.36
N GLN A 49 -1.83 4.76 -17.11
CA GLN A 49 -0.68 4.27 -17.85
C GLN A 49 -1.07 3.92 -19.31
N SER A 50 -0.19 4.25 -20.25
CA SER A 50 -0.34 3.81 -21.64
C SER A 50 -0.49 2.29 -21.76
N ARG A 51 -1.46 1.83 -22.57
CA ARG A 51 -1.73 0.41 -22.82
C ARG A 51 -0.49 -0.38 -23.27
N LYS A 52 0.45 0.29 -23.97
CA LYS A 52 1.74 -0.29 -24.38
C LYS A 52 2.54 -0.86 -23.20
N TYR A 53 2.38 -0.29 -22.00
CA TYR A 53 3.09 -0.68 -20.79
C TYR A 53 2.19 -1.32 -19.74
N SER A 54 0.96 -1.72 -20.10
CA SER A 54 -0.02 -2.28 -19.17
C SER A 54 0.53 -3.48 -18.39
N ARG A 55 1.06 -4.50 -19.08
CA ARG A 55 1.57 -5.71 -18.43
C ARG A 55 2.73 -5.47 -17.48
N THR A 56 3.68 -4.60 -17.84
CA THR A 56 4.82 -4.28 -16.96
C THR A 56 4.37 -3.44 -15.77
N SER A 57 3.41 -2.54 -15.96
CA SER A 57 2.84 -1.72 -14.89
C SER A 57 2.05 -2.51 -13.84
N LEU A 58 1.53 -3.70 -14.17
CA LEU A 58 0.91 -4.61 -13.20
C LEU A 58 1.89 -5.08 -12.12
N LEU A 59 3.19 -5.11 -12.42
CA LEU A 59 4.22 -5.51 -11.48
C LEU A 59 4.90 -4.30 -10.85
N LEU A 60 5.18 -3.27 -11.65
CA LEU A 60 5.95 -2.11 -11.21
C LEU A 60 5.24 -1.26 -10.16
N PHE A 61 3.95 -0.96 -10.32
CA PHE A 61 3.25 -0.11 -9.35
C PHE A 61 3.07 -0.79 -7.97
N PRO A 62 2.64 -2.07 -7.91
CA PRO A 62 2.62 -2.80 -6.63
C PRO A 62 4.01 -2.95 -6.02
N SER A 63 5.06 -3.15 -6.83
CA SER A 63 6.45 -3.17 -6.33
C SER A 63 6.84 -1.85 -5.66
N LEU A 64 6.53 -0.71 -6.26
CA LEU A 64 6.81 0.60 -5.66
C LEU A 64 6.06 0.79 -4.34
N SER A 65 4.80 0.36 -4.27
CA SER A 65 4.01 0.40 -3.03
C SER A 65 4.60 -0.49 -1.94
N LEU A 66 5.06 -1.68 -2.31
CA LEU A 66 5.73 -2.59 -1.39
C LEU A 66 7.03 -1.98 -0.87
N LEU A 67 7.85 -1.40 -1.75
CA LEU A 67 9.08 -0.70 -1.36
C LEU A 67 8.78 0.49 -0.44
N CYS A 68 7.71 1.24 -0.69
CA CYS A 68 7.22 2.30 0.19
C CYS A 68 6.89 1.78 1.59
N TYR A 69 6.15 0.66 1.67
CA TYR A 69 5.85 0.03 2.95
C TYR A 69 7.13 -0.42 3.66
N ILE A 70 8.04 -1.10 2.96
CA ILE A 70 9.31 -1.58 3.52
C ILE A 70 10.14 -0.39 4.02
N LEU A 71 10.20 0.71 3.26
CA LEU A 71 10.91 1.92 3.65
C LEU A 71 10.30 2.53 4.92
N PHE A 72 8.97 2.67 4.98
CA PHE A 72 8.27 3.12 6.18
C PHE A 72 8.57 2.23 7.39
N ALA A 73 8.44 0.91 7.23
CA ALA A 73 8.67 -0.06 8.29
C ALA A 73 10.13 -0.08 8.76
N TYR A 74 11.07 0.08 7.84
CA TYR A 74 12.50 0.16 8.16
C TYR A 74 12.81 1.45 8.95
N VAL A 75 12.38 2.61 8.44
CA VAL A 75 12.63 3.91 9.08
C VAL A 75 11.99 3.95 10.47
N SER A 76 10.71 3.60 10.60
CA SER A 76 9.98 3.64 11.87
C SER A 76 10.50 2.67 12.93
N ASN A 77 11.02 1.50 12.52
CA ASN A 77 11.68 0.57 13.44
C ASN A 77 13.05 1.09 13.88
N MET A 78 13.85 1.62 12.94
CA MET A 78 15.19 2.14 13.24
C MET A 78 15.16 3.34 14.17
N THR A 79 14.18 4.22 14.02
CA THR A 79 14.00 5.39 14.91
C THR A 79 13.34 5.04 16.24
N GLY A 80 12.83 3.81 16.40
CA GLY A 80 12.10 3.39 17.59
C GLY A 80 10.66 3.92 17.70
N VAL A 81 10.26 4.80 16.79
CA VAL A 81 8.93 5.46 16.79
C VAL A 81 7.80 4.45 16.60
N TRP A 82 8.05 3.34 15.88
CA TRP A 82 7.07 2.25 15.79
C TRP A 82 6.72 1.65 17.16
N ARG A 83 7.73 1.42 17.99
CA ARG A 83 7.53 0.83 19.33
C ARG A 83 6.74 1.77 20.23
N GLU A 84 7.04 3.07 20.15
CA GLU A 84 6.31 4.10 20.90
C GLU A 84 4.85 4.20 20.45
N PHE A 85 4.60 4.20 19.13
CA PHE A 85 3.24 4.18 18.57
C PHE A 85 2.43 2.97 19.07
N VAL A 86 3.03 1.78 19.05
CA VAL A 86 2.39 0.56 19.55
C VAL A 86 2.08 0.69 21.04
N GLY A 87 2.99 1.24 21.84
CA GLY A 87 2.77 1.47 23.27
C GLY A 87 1.63 2.45 23.57
N LEU A 88 1.50 3.52 22.78
CA LEU A 88 0.45 4.54 22.95
C LEU A 88 -0.95 4.04 22.57
N HIS A 89 -1.04 3.08 21.64
CA HIS A 89 -2.31 2.66 21.04
C HIS A 89 -2.71 1.22 21.33
N THR A 90 -1.88 0.44 22.02
CA THR A 90 -2.29 -0.85 22.56
C THR A 90 -3.11 -0.61 23.83
N ILE A 91 -4.44 -0.63 23.69
CA ILE A 91 -5.36 -0.59 24.82
C ILE A 91 -5.69 -2.04 25.20
N SER A 92 -5.27 -2.48 26.39
CA SER A 92 -5.75 -3.72 26.99
C SER A 92 -6.83 -3.40 28.03
N ASN A 93 -8.10 -3.50 27.64
CA ASN A 93 -9.21 -3.56 28.60
C ASN A 93 -9.78 -4.98 28.60
N GLU A 94 -10.39 -5.40 29.72
CA GLU A 94 -10.90 -6.76 29.95
C GLU A 94 -11.86 -7.30 28.87
N ASN A 95 -12.43 -6.43 28.02
CA ASN A 95 -13.40 -6.79 26.98
C ASN A 95 -12.94 -6.54 25.52
N VAL A 96 -11.90 -5.73 25.28
CA VAL A 96 -11.42 -5.38 23.93
C VAL A 96 -9.91 -5.14 23.97
N SER A 97 -9.15 -6.01 23.29
CA SER A 97 -7.73 -5.83 23.03
C SER A 97 -7.53 -5.46 21.56
N VAL A 98 -7.06 -4.24 21.30
CA VAL A 98 -6.58 -3.86 19.96
C VAL A 98 -5.07 -4.06 19.95
N GLU A 99 -4.63 -5.19 19.40
CA GLU A 99 -3.21 -5.48 19.24
C GLU A 99 -2.70 -4.91 17.92
N VAL A 100 -1.73 -3.99 18.03
CA VAL A 100 -0.97 -3.51 16.86
C VAL A 100 0.23 -4.44 16.65
N ALA A 101 0.45 -4.85 15.40
CA ALA A 101 1.53 -5.78 15.08
C ALA A 101 2.90 -5.25 15.52
N GLN A 102 3.57 -5.96 16.43
CA GLN A 102 4.88 -5.54 16.95
C GLN A 102 5.96 -5.47 15.86
N ASN A 103 5.88 -6.34 14.84
CA ASN A 103 6.84 -6.41 13.75
C ASN A 103 6.17 -6.22 12.38
N LEU A 104 6.32 -5.01 11.81
CA LEU A 104 5.87 -4.65 10.47
C LEU A 104 6.54 -5.48 9.35
N LEU A 105 7.75 -5.99 9.58
CA LEU A 105 8.51 -6.76 8.58
C LEU A 105 8.39 -8.27 8.80
N SER A 106 7.42 -8.72 9.61
CA SER A 106 7.14 -10.15 9.76
C SER A 106 6.71 -10.77 8.44
N ALA A 107 7.08 -12.04 8.21
CA ALA A 107 6.79 -12.73 6.96
C ALA A 107 5.28 -12.76 6.63
N SER A 108 4.42 -12.92 7.64
CA SER A 108 2.97 -12.87 7.48
C SER A 108 2.47 -11.51 7.00
N GLN A 109 3.02 -10.41 7.54
CA GLN A 109 2.67 -9.05 7.10
C GLN A 109 3.13 -8.78 5.68
N ILE A 110 4.37 -9.15 5.34
CA ILE A 110 4.88 -9.00 3.96
C ILE A 110 4.03 -9.80 2.97
N LEU A 111 3.65 -11.04 3.31
CA LEU A 111 2.78 -11.86 2.47
C LEU A 111 1.40 -11.22 2.31
N PHE A 112 0.80 -10.72 3.40
CA PHE A 112 -0.47 -10.00 3.35
C PHE A 112 -0.40 -8.81 2.38
N ILE A 113 0.67 -8.02 2.45
CA ILE A 113 0.86 -6.82 1.61
C ILE A 113 1.09 -7.19 0.14
N LEU A 114 1.85 -8.25 -0.11
CA LEU A 114 2.03 -8.78 -1.46
C LEU A 114 0.68 -9.16 -2.08
N VAL A 115 -0.12 -9.93 -1.36
CA VAL A 115 -1.46 -10.33 -1.82
C VAL A 115 -2.35 -9.10 -1.99
N LEU A 116 -2.32 -8.16 -1.07
CA LEU A 116 -3.12 -6.95 -1.14
C LEU A 116 -2.76 -6.10 -2.36
N PHE A 117 -1.51 -5.69 -2.51
CA PHE A 117 -1.10 -4.76 -3.57
C PHE A 117 -1.13 -5.39 -4.96
N TYR A 118 -0.60 -6.60 -5.12
CA TYR A 118 -0.62 -7.28 -6.41
C TYR A 118 -2.01 -7.83 -6.71
N GLY A 119 -2.62 -8.54 -5.77
CA GLY A 119 -3.90 -9.21 -5.97
C GLY A 119 -5.01 -8.24 -6.35
N THR A 120 -5.10 -7.08 -5.68
CA THR A 120 -6.09 -6.05 -6.03
C THR A 120 -5.89 -5.51 -7.44
N LEU A 121 -4.64 -5.25 -7.85
CA LEU A 121 -4.35 -4.70 -9.17
C LEU A 121 -4.59 -5.74 -10.28
N PHE A 122 -4.19 -6.99 -10.06
CA PHE A 122 -4.49 -8.09 -10.97
C PHE A 122 -6.00 -8.31 -11.10
N ALA A 123 -6.73 -8.34 -9.99
CA ALA A 123 -8.19 -8.48 -10.02
C ALA A 123 -8.84 -7.34 -10.82
N TYR A 124 -8.42 -6.09 -10.59
CA TYR A 124 -8.89 -4.94 -11.36
C TYR A 124 -8.60 -5.10 -12.86
N HIS A 125 -7.39 -5.52 -13.22
CA HIS A 125 -7.02 -5.75 -14.61
C HIS A 125 -7.90 -6.80 -15.28
N PHE A 126 -8.05 -7.98 -14.68
CA PHE A 126 -8.87 -9.05 -15.25
C PHE A 126 -10.35 -8.64 -15.38
N ILE A 127 -10.91 -7.92 -14.40
CA ILE A 127 -12.28 -7.42 -14.46
C ILE A 127 -12.43 -6.38 -15.58
N SER A 128 -11.47 -5.48 -15.72
CA SER A 128 -11.50 -4.43 -16.75
C SER A 128 -11.37 -4.99 -18.18
N GLU A 129 -10.51 -5.99 -18.40
CA GLU A 129 -10.39 -6.66 -19.71
C GLU A 129 -11.68 -7.40 -20.09
N LYS A 130 -12.26 -8.16 -19.15
CA LYS A 130 -13.55 -8.85 -19.40
C LYS A 130 -14.67 -7.89 -19.77
N ARG A 131 -14.73 -6.71 -19.14
CA ARG A 131 -15.72 -5.68 -19.48
C ARG A 131 -15.49 -5.10 -20.88
N ALA A 132 -14.23 -4.84 -21.25
CA ALA A 132 -13.88 -4.34 -22.58
C ALA A 132 -14.25 -5.33 -23.70
N GLN A 133 -14.03 -6.63 -23.47
CA GLN A 133 -14.43 -7.69 -24.42
C GLN A 133 -15.95 -7.77 -24.59
N LYS A 134 -16.72 -7.72 -23.50
CA LYS A 134 -18.19 -7.72 -23.58
C LYS A 134 -18.75 -6.48 -24.29
N GLY A 135 -18.16 -5.32 -24.06
CA GLY A 135 -18.55 -4.08 -24.74
C GLY A 135 -18.30 -4.10 -26.24
N ALA A 136 -17.23 -4.76 -26.70
CA ALA A 136 -16.90 -4.88 -28.12
C ALA A 136 -17.80 -5.87 -28.88
N ILE A 137 -18.49 -6.79 -28.19
CA ILE A 137 -19.44 -7.73 -28.80
C ILE A 137 -20.83 -7.09 -29.00
N HIS A 138 -21.11 -5.99 -28.29
CA HIS A 138 -22.41 -5.29 -28.32
C HIS A 138 -22.37 -3.92 -29.04
N ALA A 139 -21.25 -3.59 -29.70
CA ALA A 139 -21.06 -2.38 -30.51
C ALA A 139 -20.97 -2.73 -31.99
#